data_AF-A0A945EW29-F1
#
_entry.id   AF-A0A945EW29-F1
#
_cell.length_a   1.000
_cell.length_b   1.000
_cell.length_c   1.000
_cell.angle_alpha   90.00
_cell.angle_beta   90.00
_cell.angle_gamma   90.00
#
_symmetry.space_group_name_H-M   'P 1'
#
loop_
_entity.id
_entity.type
_entity.pdbx_description
1 polymer ?
#
loop_
_entity_poly.entity_id
_entity_poly.type
_entity_poly.pdbx_seq_one_letter_code
_entity_poly.pdbx_strand_id
1 'polypeptide(L)'
;KKDEADVMSTQIIDGYHFLVSIAPETKEANLEAYKTTISEFQVADWHHKSMLLEVTFTDGNTYEYFGVSKILFGKFINAKSMNNFGKRNIFNSFTYRKSMKAATEV
;
A
#
# COMPACT_ATOMS: atom_id res chain seq x y z
N LYS A 1 19.11 -26.49 -11.36
CA LYS A 1 19.71 -26.57 -10.00
C LYS A 1 20.30 -25.25 -9.51
N LYS A 2 21.26 -24.57 -10.19
CA LYS A 2 21.70 -23.22 -9.76
C LYS A 2 20.58 -22.19 -9.89
N ASP A 3 19.91 -22.18 -11.04
CA ASP A 3 18.84 -21.21 -11.33
C ASP A 3 17.61 -21.36 -10.41
N GLU A 4 17.30 -22.58 -9.96
CA GLU A 4 16.21 -22.84 -9.02
C GLU A 4 16.53 -22.36 -7.60
N ALA A 5 17.81 -22.46 -7.20
CA ALA A 5 18.28 -21.97 -5.91
C ALA A 5 18.26 -20.44 -5.84
N ASP A 6 18.65 -19.76 -6.93
CA ASP A 6 18.65 -18.30 -7.01
C ASP A 6 17.22 -17.73 -6.97
N VAL A 7 16.27 -18.37 -7.68
CA VAL A 7 14.85 -18.01 -7.63
C VAL A 7 14.27 -18.19 -6.23
N MET A 8 14.55 -19.31 -5.55
CA MET A 8 14.08 -19.57 -4.19
C MET A 8 14.66 -18.55 -3.19
N SER A 9 15.94 -18.24 -3.31
CA SER A 9 16.62 -17.23 -2.46
C SER A 9 15.95 -15.86 -2.61
N THR A 10 15.63 -15.49 -3.85
CA THR A 10 14.95 -14.22 -4.17
C THR A 10 13.56 -14.15 -3.53
N GLN A 11 12.76 -15.22 -3.64
CA GLN A 11 11.44 -15.29 -3.02
C GLN A 11 11.48 -15.16 -1.49
N ILE A 12 12.49 -15.75 -0.85
CA ILE A 12 12.67 -15.66 0.61
C ILE A 12 12.98 -14.21 1.01
N ILE A 13 13.87 -13.54 0.28
CA ILE A 13 14.25 -12.15 0.51
C ILE A 13 13.04 -11.22 0.34
N ASP A 14 12.29 -11.37 -0.76
CA ASP A 14 11.09 -10.57 -1.04
C ASP A 14 10.01 -10.78 0.03
N GLY A 15 9.80 -12.03 0.45
CA GLY A 15 8.87 -12.36 1.53
C GLY A 15 9.26 -11.71 2.86
N TYR A 16 10.56 -11.72 3.19
CA TYR A 16 11.06 -11.03 4.38
C TYR A 16 10.82 -9.51 4.30
N HIS A 17 11.18 -8.87 3.19
CA HIS A 17 10.94 -7.43 2.99
C HIS A 17 9.46 -7.08 3.06
N PHE A 18 8.58 -7.93 2.53
CA PHE A 18 7.14 -7.78 2.68
C PHE A 18 6.74 -7.77 4.16
N LEU A 19 7.15 -8.76 4.95
CA LEU A 19 6.80 -8.84 6.37
C LEU A 19 7.32 -7.64 7.18
N VAL A 20 8.57 -7.21 6.92
CA VAL A 20 9.14 -6.01 7.54
C VAL A 20 8.33 -4.76 7.17
N SER A 21 7.88 -4.64 5.92
CA SER A 21 7.13 -3.47 5.46
C SER A 21 5.74 -3.30 6.10
N ILE A 22 5.15 -4.38 6.63
CA ILE A 22 3.86 -4.37 7.35
C ILE A 22 4.01 -4.51 8.88
N ALA A 23 5.24 -4.63 9.37
CA ALA A 23 5.52 -4.80 10.80
C ALA A 23 5.09 -3.56 11.61
N PRO A 24 4.64 -3.74 12.88
CA PRO A 24 4.23 -2.63 13.73
C PRO A 24 5.32 -1.56 13.90
N GLU A 25 6.58 -1.99 14.07
CA GLU A 25 7.73 -1.09 14.21
C GLU A 25 7.92 -0.18 12.99
N THR A 26 7.88 -0.76 11.78
CA THR A 26 7.94 0.01 10.53
C THR A 26 6.77 0.96 10.38
N LYS A 27 5.56 0.53 10.79
CA LYS A 27 4.35 1.35 10.75
C LYS A 27 4.45 2.53 11.72
N GLU A 28 4.93 2.30 12.93
CA GLU A 28 5.14 3.35 13.94
C GLU A 28 6.19 4.36 13.48
N ALA A 29 7.31 3.91 12.93
CA ALA A 29 8.36 4.77 12.40
C ALA A 29 7.87 5.69 11.26
N ASN A 30 6.89 5.25 10.47
CA ASN A 30 6.33 6.01 9.35
C ASN A 30 4.97 6.67 9.66
N LEU A 31 4.46 6.54 10.88
CA LEU A 31 3.08 6.87 11.22
C LEU A 31 2.76 8.35 11.01
N GLU A 32 3.66 9.25 11.40
CA GLU A 32 3.45 10.69 11.26
C GLU A 32 3.43 11.12 9.79
N ALA A 33 4.40 10.66 8.99
CA ALA A 33 4.40 10.91 7.55
C ALA A 33 3.15 10.36 6.86
N TYR A 34 2.68 9.17 7.28
CA TYR A 34 1.45 8.59 6.77
C TYR A 34 0.22 9.44 7.13
N LYS A 35 0.09 9.85 8.39
CA LYS A 35 -1.01 10.72 8.84
C LYS A 35 -1.08 11.99 8.02
N THR A 36 0.06 12.68 7.84
CA THR A 36 0.17 13.88 6.99
C THR A 36 -0.29 13.58 5.57
N THR A 37 0.21 12.49 4.97
CA THR A 37 -0.17 12.07 3.61
C THR A 37 -1.69 11.98 3.48
N ILE A 38 -2.32 11.16 4.33
CA ILE A 38 -3.76 10.92 4.22
C ILE A 38 -4.56 12.14 4.64
N SER A 39 -4.06 13.00 5.53
CA SER A 39 -4.80 14.16 6.04
C SER A 39 -4.81 15.33 5.08
N GLU A 40 -3.66 15.69 4.52
CA GLU A 40 -3.42 16.94 3.78
C GLU A 40 -3.49 16.77 2.26
N PHE A 41 -3.12 15.59 1.74
CA PHE A 41 -3.01 15.37 0.30
C PHE A 41 -4.22 14.62 -0.26
N GLN A 42 -4.50 14.85 -1.55
CA GLN A 42 -5.62 14.23 -2.24
C GLN A 42 -5.19 12.92 -2.91
N VAL A 43 -6.14 12.03 -3.14
CA VAL A 43 -5.90 10.85 -3.99
C VAL A 43 -5.72 11.33 -5.42
N ALA A 44 -4.56 11.02 -6.00
CA ALA A 44 -4.18 11.37 -7.36
C ALA A 44 -4.44 10.22 -8.34
N ASP A 45 -4.16 8.99 -7.93
CA ASP A 45 -4.36 7.79 -8.74
C ASP A 45 -4.62 6.55 -7.86
N TRP A 46 -5.14 5.47 -8.45
CA TRP A 46 -5.38 4.22 -7.75
C TRP A 46 -5.36 3.00 -8.69
N HIS A 47 -5.01 1.84 -8.14
CA HIS A 47 -5.12 0.55 -8.81
C HIS A 47 -5.70 -0.50 -7.87
N HIS A 48 -6.71 -1.25 -8.31
CA HIS A 48 -7.30 -2.34 -7.52
C HIS A 48 -7.14 -3.67 -8.25
N LYS A 49 -6.53 -4.64 -7.58
CA LYS A 49 -6.37 -6.01 -8.09
C LYS A 49 -6.67 -7.00 -6.99
N SER A 50 -7.70 -7.81 -7.21
CA SER A 50 -8.17 -8.82 -6.25
C SER A 50 -8.56 -8.20 -4.91
N MET A 51 -7.70 -8.30 -3.89
CA MET A 51 -7.91 -7.77 -2.54
C MET A 51 -6.89 -6.67 -2.18
N LEU A 52 -6.12 -6.19 -3.15
CA LEU A 52 -5.10 -5.17 -2.98
C LEU A 52 -5.56 -3.88 -3.63
N LEU A 53 -5.61 -2.80 -2.85
CA LEU A 53 -5.82 -1.45 -3.36
C LEU A 53 -4.52 -0.65 -3.21
N GLU A 54 -3.95 -0.21 -4.32
CA GLU A 54 -2.87 0.77 -4.34
C GLU A 54 -3.46 2.17 -4.55
N VAL A 55 -2.97 3.14 -3.80
CA VAL A 55 -3.40 4.55 -3.88
C VAL A 55 -2.18 5.45 -3.89
N THR A 56 -2.10 6.30 -4.91
CA THR A 56 -1.09 7.36 -5.02
C THR A 56 -1.71 8.69 -4.63
N PHE A 57 -1.04 9.43 -3.76
CA PHE A 57 -1.48 10.73 -3.27
C PHE A 57 -0.75 11.87 -4.01
N THR A 58 -1.28 13.09 -3.91
CA THR A 58 -0.73 14.27 -4.60
C THR A 58 0.64 14.72 -4.10
N ASP A 59 1.11 14.22 -2.95
CA ASP A 59 2.50 14.39 -2.49
C ASP A 59 3.48 13.40 -3.15
N GLY A 60 2.98 12.51 -4.01
CA GLY A 60 3.76 11.49 -4.69
C GLY A 60 3.98 10.21 -3.86
N ASN A 61 3.46 10.13 -2.64
CA ASN A 61 3.52 8.89 -1.87
C ASN A 61 2.45 7.90 -2.37
N THR A 62 2.84 6.63 -2.46
CA THR A 62 1.95 5.53 -2.82
C THR A 62 1.86 4.53 -1.68
N TYR A 63 0.63 4.09 -1.37
CA TYR A 63 0.35 3.13 -0.32
C TYR A 63 -0.47 1.97 -0.84
N GLU A 64 -0.13 0.77 -0.39
CA GLU A 64 -0.86 -0.46 -0.66
C GLU A 64 -1.72 -0.83 0.56
N TYR A 65 -2.99 -1.11 0.32
CA TYR A 65 -3.99 -1.51 1.31
C TYR A 65 -4.46 -2.94 1.05
N PHE A 66 -4.18 -3.83 2.00
CA PHE A 66 -4.48 -5.26 1.89
C PHE A 66 -5.86 -5.60 2.44
N GLY A 67 -6.61 -6.43 1.72
CA GLY A 67 -7.93 -6.91 2.15
C GLY A 67 -9.11 -6.10 1.62
N VAL A 68 -8.86 -5.09 0.77
CA VAL A 68 -9.93 -4.25 0.22
C VAL A 68 -10.71 -5.03 -0.84
N SER A 69 -11.96 -5.38 -0.52
CA SER A 69 -12.81 -6.15 -1.44
C SER A 69 -13.27 -5.32 -2.64
N LYS A 70 -13.60 -6.00 -3.76
CA LYS A 70 -14.15 -5.35 -4.96
C LYS A 70 -15.40 -4.51 -4.68
N ILE A 71 -16.25 -4.94 -3.73
CA ILE A 71 -17.46 -4.20 -3.34
C ILE A 71 -17.09 -2.90 -2.62
N LEU A 72 -16.16 -2.96 -1.67
CA LEU A 72 -15.71 -1.78 -0.94
C LEU A 72 -14.97 -0.80 -1.86
N PHE A 73 -14.13 -1.32 -2.75
CA PHE A 73 -13.46 -0.56 -3.79
C PHE A 73 -14.46 0.14 -4.73
N GLY A 74 -15.51 -0.55 -5.16
CA GLY A 74 -16.60 0.06 -5.94
C GLY A 74 -17.27 1.25 -5.21
N LYS A 75 -17.42 1.18 -3.88
CA LYS A 75 -17.92 2.32 -3.08
C LYS A 75 -16.91 3.46 -2.99
N PHE A 76 -15.62 3.15 -2.94
CA PHE A 76 -14.54 4.13 -2.87
C PHE A 76 -14.48 5.02 -4.13
N ILE A 77 -14.48 4.42 -5.33
CA ILE A 77 -14.37 5.17 -6.59
C ILE A 77 -15.64 5.98 -6.92
N ASN A 78 -16.80 5.56 -6.40
CA ASN A 78 -18.07 6.26 -6.60
C ASN A 78 -18.40 7.25 -5.47
N ALA A 79 -17.54 7.39 -4.47
CA ALA A 79 -17.78 8.29 -3.35
C ALA A 79 -17.70 9.75 -3.78
N LYS A 80 -18.56 10.61 -3.20
CA LYS A 80 -18.52 12.07 -3.40
C LYS A 80 -17.15 12.68 -3.11
N SER A 81 -16.41 12.09 -2.16
CA SER A 81 -15.02 12.44 -1.86
C SER A 81 -14.25 11.18 -1.53
N MET A 82 -13.35 10.82 -2.44
CA MET A 82 -12.51 9.63 -2.34
C MET A 82 -11.62 9.68 -1.08
N ASN A 83 -11.02 10.82 -0.78
CA ASN A 83 -10.24 11.05 0.45
C ASN A 83 -11.06 10.84 1.73
N ASN A 84 -12.25 11.43 1.82
CA ASN A 84 -13.07 11.31 3.03
C ASN A 84 -13.66 9.90 3.18
N PHE A 85 -13.96 9.21 2.08
CA PHE A 85 -14.36 7.81 2.12
C PHE A 85 -13.18 6.94 2.57
N GLY A 86 -12.01 7.14 1.96
CA GLY A 86 -10.76 6.44 2.26
C GLY A 86 -10.39 6.56 3.73
N LYS A 87 -10.32 7.78 4.29
CA LYS A 87 -10.02 8.02 5.72
C LYS A 87 -10.95 7.23 6.67
N ARG A 88 -12.24 7.15 6.34
CA ARG A 88 -13.26 6.55 7.20
C ARG A 88 -13.35 5.03 7.07
N ASN A 89 -13.08 4.50 5.89
CA ASN A 89 -13.38 3.11 5.58
C ASN A 89 -12.15 2.28 5.22
N ILE A 90 -11.04 2.88 4.80
CA ILE A 90 -9.89 2.18 4.22
C ILE A 90 -8.59 2.53 4.93
N PHE A 91 -8.18 3.79 4.86
CA PHE A 91 -6.83 4.25 5.18
C PHE A 91 -6.43 4.02 6.66
N ASN A 92 -7.40 4.05 7.57
CA ASN A 92 -7.16 3.81 9.00
C ASN A 92 -7.55 2.41 9.46
N SER A 93 -8.17 1.60 8.59
CA SER A 93 -8.86 0.37 8.97
C SER A 93 -8.18 -0.90 8.44
N PHE A 94 -7.46 -0.78 7.33
CA PHE A 94 -6.79 -1.92 6.69
C PHE A 94 -5.30 -1.94 6.99
N THR A 95 -4.71 -3.13 6.97
CA THR A 95 -3.25 -3.27 6.92
C THR A 95 -2.74 -2.59 5.66
N TYR A 96 -1.73 -1.75 5.83
CA TYR A 96 -1.14 -1.01 4.73
C TYR A 96 0.37 -1.03 4.82
N ARG A 97 1.03 -0.75 3.69
CA ARG A 97 2.44 -0.40 3.64
C ARG A 97 2.67 0.71 2.63
N LYS A 98 3.78 1.43 2.80
CA LYS A 98 4.26 2.35 1.76
C LYS A 98 4.80 1.52 0.61
N SER A 99 4.34 1.80 -0.61
CA SER A 99 4.88 1.15 -1.81
C SER A 99 6.33 1.59 -1.96
N MET A 100 7.25 0.63 -1.98
CA MET A 100 8.62 0.88 -2.37
C MET A 100 8.62 0.87 -3.89
N LYS A 101 8.98 1.99 -4.54
CA LYS A 101 9.43 1.89 -5.93
C LYS A 101 10.55 0.86 -5.89
N ALA A 102 10.35 -0.28 -6.54
CA ALA A 102 11.45 -1.18 -6.80
C ALA A 102 12.50 -0.31 -7.51
N ALA A 103 13.59 -0.01 -6.82
CA ALA A 103 14.79 0.45 -7.47
C ALA A 103 15.29 -0.77 -8.25
N THR A 104 14.67 -1.01 -9.40
CA THR A 104 15.19 -1.92 -10.41
C THR A 104 16.37 -1.20 -11.04
N GLU A 105 17.46 -1.08 -10.29
CA GLU A 105 18.76 -0.87 -10.91
C GLU A 105 19.23 -2.25 -11.36
N VAL A 106 19.17 -2.43 -12.69
CA VAL A 106 19.77 -3.53 -13.44
C VAL A 106 21.28 -3.33 -13.49
#